data_AF-A0AAX4HCH0-F1
#
_entry.id   AF-A0AAX4HCH0-F1
#
_cell.length_a   1.000
_cell.length_b   1.000
_cell.length_c   1.000
_cell.angle_alpha   90.00
_cell.angle_beta   90.00
_cell.angle_gamma   90.00
#
_symmetry.space_group_name_H-M   'P 1'
#
loop_
_entity.id
_entity.type
_entity.pdbx_description
1 polymer ?
#
loop_
_entity_poly.entity_id
_entity_poly.type
_entity_poly.pdbx_seq_one_letter_code
_entity_poly.pdbx_strand_id
1 'polypeptide(L)'
;MLPFYSGKLSFEEFLRVKEEMQELSVQFQDYASLTYSALHKAKQQHILATRELALQRKKLKDEEALIKSQNEQNKATREANLNSLHVKQEKVAALATQLQNLKNTKKALENEIDEAKFDTTRLERSFSEVQQNMIVQNRKDNEELAKYEAYMGLQVEAVANDHLKFKFLNAGGSSTDEEIFFHLYVGGEDYKIGESSPALSAEQTSILEADLNSHGEIMLFLKKIRSVLKTNLRKS
;
A
#
# COMPACT_ATOMS: atom_id res chain seq x y z
N MET A 1 -50.41 -110.16 69.51
CA MET A 1 -50.33 -110.40 70.97
C MET A 1 -49.05 -109.74 71.46
N LEU A 2 -49.20 -108.79 72.39
CA LEU A 2 -48.38 -108.48 73.57
C LEU A 2 -46.84 -108.64 73.52
N PRO A 3 -46.06 -107.73 74.14
CA PRO A 3 -46.42 -107.17 75.44
C PRO A 3 -46.41 -105.63 75.51
N PHE A 4 -47.48 -105.12 76.11
CA PHE A 4 -47.38 -103.97 76.99
C PHE A 4 -46.34 -104.31 78.08
N TYR A 5 -45.13 -103.78 77.95
CA TYR A 5 -44.21 -103.71 79.07
C TYR A 5 -44.62 -102.52 79.95
N SER A 6 -45.56 -102.78 80.86
CA SER A 6 -45.71 -102.01 82.09
C SER A 6 -44.54 -102.37 83.01
N GLY A 7 -43.35 -101.92 82.63
CA GLY A 7 -42.20 -101.88 83.52
C GLY A 7 -42.29 -100.57 84.29
N LYS A 8 -42.54 -100.64 85.59
CA LYS A 8 -42.19 -99.52 86.48
C LYS A 8 -40.73 -99.21 86.16
N LEU A 9 -40.45 -98.05 85.55
CA LEU A 9 -39.08 -97.55 85.51
C LEU A 9 -38.57 -97.66 86.94
N SER A 10 -37.48 -98.41 87.12
CA SER A 10 -36.79 -98.40 88.39
C SER A 10 -36.54 -96.93 88.75
N PHE A 11 -36.73 -96.57 90.01
CA PHE A 11 -36.43 -95.21 90.46
C PHE A 11 -35.00 -94.79 90.05
N GLU A 12 -34.08 -95.75 89.96
CA GLU A 12 -32.73 -95.53 89.43
C GLU A 12 -32.67 -95.25 87.92
N GLU A 13 -33.49 -95.89 87.08
CA GLU A 13 -33.53 -95.61 85.63
C GLU A 13 -34.13 -94.23 85.35
N PHE A 14 -35.16 -93.84 86.10
CA PHE A 14 -35.72 -92.49 86.01
C PHE A 14 -34.71 -91.43 86.47
N LEU A 15 -33.95 -91.70 87.54
CA LEU A 15 -32.87 -90.82 87.99
C LEU A 15 -31.75 -90.71 86.95
N ARG A 16 -31.36 -91.81 86.30
CA ARG A 16 -30.35 -91.81 85.23
C ARG A 16 -30.80 -91.01 84.01
N VAL A 17 -32.02 -91.23 83.53
CA VAL A 17 -32.58 -90.46 82.40
C VAL A 17 -32.74 -88.98 82.77
N LYS A 18 -33.10 -88.67 84.02
CA LYS A 18 -33.17 -87.29 84.51
C LYS A 18 -31.78 -86.63 84.52
N GLU A 19 -30.74 -87.35 84.91
CA GLU A 19 -29.36 -86.89 84.90
C GLU A 19 -28.85 -86.70 83.46
N GLU A 20 -29.10 -87.66 82.57
CA GLU A 20 -28.80 -87.56 81.13
C GLU A 20 -29.56 -86.39 80.46
N MET A 21 -30.83 -86.16 80.83
CA MET A 21 -31.61 -85.02 80.34
C MET A 21 -31.12 -83.68 80.89
N GLN A 22 -30.63 -83.65 82.13
CA GLN A 22 -30.00 -82.46 82.71
C GLN A 22 -28.67 -82.16 82.03
N GLU A 23 -27.85 -83.17 81.79
CA GLU A 23 -26.59 -83.04 81.06
C GLU A 23 -26.82 -82.58 79.61
N LEU A 24 -27.77 -83.20 78.91
CA LEU A 24 -28.17 -82.79 77.55
C LEU A 24 -28.71 -81.37 77.53
N SER A 25 -29.48 -80.96 78.54
CA SER A 25 -30.00 -79.58 78.65
C SER A 25 -28.87 -78.58 78.85
N VAL A 26 -27.84 -78.92 79.65
CA VAL A 26 -26.64 -78.08 79.84
C VAL A 26 -25.84 -78.00 78.54
N GLN A 27 -25.58 -79.13 77.89
CA GLN A 27 -24.88 -79.17 76.59
C GLN A 27 -25.63 -78.39 75.51
N PHE A 28 -26.96 -78.49 75.46
CA PHE A 28 -27.78 -77.71 74.54
C PHE A 28 -27.72 -76.21 74.85
N GLN A 29 -27.75 -75.83 76.13
CA GLN A 29 -27.65 -74.44 76.55
C GLN A 29 -26.27 -73.85 76.24
N ASP A 30 -25.20 -74.63 76.41
CA ASP A 30 -23.84 -74.25 76.03
C ASP A 30 -23.69 -74.12 74.52
N TYR A 31 -24.22 -75.08 73.74
CA TYR A 31 -24.23 -75.02 72.29
C TYR A 31 -25.06 -73.83 71.78
N ALA A 32 -26.24 -73.58 72.35
CA ALA A 32 -27.08 -72.44 72.02
C ALA A 32 -26.38 -71.11 72.36
N SER A 33 -25.69 -71.04 73.51
CA SER A 33 -24.92 -69.86 73.92
C SER A 33 -23.73 -69.60 72.97
N LEU A 34 -22.97 -70.65 72.62
CA LEU A 34 -21.84 -70.56 71.69
C LEU A 34 -22.29 -70.14 70.29
N THR A 35 -23.34 -70.75 69.76
CA THR A 35 -23.89 -70.40 68.44
C THR A 35 -24.47 -69.00 68.42
N TYR A 36 -25.19 -68.58 69.48
CA TYR A 36 -25.71 -67.22 69.59
C TYR A 36 -24.58 -66.18 69.68
N SER A 37 -23.52 -66.47 70.44
CA SER A 37 -22.33 -65.61 70.54
C SER A 37 -21.59 -65.50 69.19
N ALA A 38 -21.40 -66.62 68.49
CA ALA A 38 -20.78 -66.64 67.17
C ALA A 38 -21.62 -65.86 66.14
N LEU A 39 -22.95 -66.07 66.14
CA LEU A 39 -23.88 -65.35 65.28
C LEU A 39 -23.89 -63.85 65.59
N HIS A 40 -23.85 -63.47 66.87
CA HIS A 40 -23.80 -62.08 67.29
C HIS A 40 -22.51 -61.40 66.80
N LYS A 41 -21.36 -62.06 66.95
CA LYS A 41 -20.07 -61.59 66.42
C LYS A 41 -20.09 -61.44 64.90
N ALA A 42 -20.59 -62.45 64.18
CA ALA A 42 -20.70 -62.41 62.72
C ALA A 42 -21.62 -61.27 62.26
N LYS A 43 -22.76 -61.06 62.94
CA LYS A 43 -23.67 -59.93 62.68
C LYS A 43 -23.00 -58.58 62.91
N GLN A 44 -22.27 -58.42 64.01
CA GLN A 44 -21.54 -57.18 64.30
C GLN A 44 -20.46 -56.91 63.24
N GLN A 45 -19.66 -57.92 62.88
CA GLN A 45 -18.65 -57.81 61.83
C GLN A 45 -19.28 -57.43 60.48
N HIS A 46 -20.39 -58.06 60.11
CA HIS A 46 -21.10 -57.74 58.88
C HIS A 46 -21.62 -56.29 58.88
N ILE A 47 -22.17 -55.80 60.00
CA ILE A 47 -22.62 -54.40 60.13
C ILE A 47 -21.45 -53.43 59.94
N LEU A 48 -20.30 -53.71 60.55
CA LEU A 48 -19.10 -52.89 60.41
C LEU A 48 -18.59 -52.89 58.96
N ALA A 49 -18.46 -54.06 58.34
CA ALA A 49 -18.03 -54.20 56.95
C ALA A 49 -18.99 -53.47 55.98
N THR A 50 -20.30 -53.60 56.21
CA THR A 50 -21.32 -52.90 55.39
C THR A 50 -21.21 -51.38 55.52
N ARG A 51 -20.97 -50.88 56.75
CA ARG A 51 -20.76 -49.43 56.97
C ARG A 51 -19.47 -48.95 56.31
N GLU A 52 -18.39 -49.70 56.42
CA GLU A 52 -17.12 -49.36 55.78
C GLU A 52 -17.25 -49.32 54.26
N LEU A 53 -17.86 -50.34 53.65
CA LEU A 53 -18.14 -50.38 52.21
C LEU A 53 -19.06 -49.22 51.77
N ALA A 54 -20.06 -48.85 52.58
CA ALA A 54 -20.91 -47.70 52.28
C ALA A 54 -20.12 -46.38 52.31
N LEU A 55 -19.18 -46.21 53.25
CA LEU A 55 -18.30 -45.04 53.30
C LEU A 55 -17.33 -45.00 52.12
N GLN A 56 -16.73 -46.14 51.75
CA GLN A 56 -15.86 -46.23 50.58
C GLN A 56 -16.62 -45.91 49.29
N ARG A 57 -17.82 -46.47 49.12
CA ARG A 57 -18.70 -46.17 47.99
C ARG A 57 -19.03 -44.69 47.89
N LYS A 58 -19.29 -44.03 49.02
CA LYS A 58 -19.54 -42.59 49.05
C LYS A 58 -18.30 -41.81 48.61
N LYS A 59 -17.12 -42.11 49.17
CA LYS A 59 -15.85 -41.46 48.79
C LYS A 59 -15.55 -41.61 47.30
N LEU A 60 -15.68 -42.81 46.76
CA LEU A 60 -15.45 -43.07 45.33
C LEU A 60 -16.43 -42.30 44.45
N LYS A 61 -17.69 -42.19 44.86
CA LYS A 61 -18.70 -41.41 44.13
C LYS A 61 -18.39 -39.90 44.15
N ASP A 62 -17.93 -39.39 45.28
CA ASP A 62 -17.54 -37.97 45.42
C ASP A 62 -16.29 -37.67 44.58
N GLU A 63 -15.31 -38.59 44.55
CA GLU A 63 -14.12 -38.49 43.72
C GLU A 63 -14.43 -38.58 42.21
N GLU A 64 -15.31 -39.50 41.81
CA GLU A 64 -15.79 -39.62 40.43
C GLU A 64 -16.46 -38.33 39.96
N ALA A 65 -17.31 -37.72 40.80
CA ALA A 65 -17.95 -36.45 40.49
C ALA A 65 -16.94 -35.32 40.34
N LEU A 66 -15.91 -35.27 41.20
CA LEU A 66 -14.84 -34.29 41.11
C LEU A 66 -14.02 -34.45 39.82
N ILE A 67 -13.59 -35.66 39.51
CA ILE A 67 -12.82 -35.98 38.30
C ILE A 67 -13.63 -35.62 37.05
N LYS A 68 -14.93 -35.94 37.04
CA LYS A 68 -15.82 -35.62 35.92
C LYS A 68 -15.91 -34.10 35.71
N SER A 69 -16.13 -33.34 36.79
CA SER A 69 -16.18 -31.87 36.75
C SER A 69 -14.86 -31.27 36.25
N GLN A 70 -13.72 -31.75 36.75
CA GLN A 70 -12.39 -31.30 36.31
C GLN A 70 -12.14 -31.63 34.82
N ASN A 71 -12.56 -32.81 34.36
CA ASN A 71 -12.42 -33.20 32.96
C ASN A 71 -13.27 -32.33 32.03
N GLU A 72 -14.50 -32.00 32.43
CA GLU A 72 -15.37 -31.08 31.67
C GLU A 72 -14.76 -29.68 31.60
N GLN A 73 -14.25 -29.14 32.72
CA GLN A 73 -13.56 -27.85 32.74
C GLN A 73 -12.29 -27.85 31.88
N ASN A 74 -11.48 -28.91 31.97
CA ASN A 74 -10.26 -29.06 31.17
C ASN A 74 -10.57 -29.17 29.68
N LYS A 75 -11.64 -29.87 29.31
CA LYS A 75 -12.10 -29.98 27.92
C LYS A 75 -12.52 -28.61 27.38
N ALA A 76 -13.37 -27.88 28.11
CA ALA A 76 -13.78 -26.53 27.73
C ALA A 76 -12.59 -25.58 27.58
N THR A 77 -11.62 -25.64 28.51
CA THR A 77 -10.40 -24.83 28.45
C THR A 77 -9.54 -25.18 27.23
N ARG A 78 -9.38 -26.47 26.91
CA ARG A 78 -8.64 -26.91 25.72
C ARG A 78 -9.31 -26.45 24.42
N GLU A 79 -10.62 -26.58 24.32
CA GLU A 79 -11.39 -26.11 23.17
C GLU A 79 -11.26 -24.59 22.97
N ALA A 80 -11.38 -23.81 24.06
CA ALA A 80 -11.17 -22.36 24.01
C ALA A 80 -9.74 -21.99 23.56
N ASN A 81 -8.72 -22.71 24.06
CA ASN A 81 -7.34 -22.48 23.67
C ASN A 81 -7.06 -22.84 22.21
N LEU A 82 -7.62 -23.95 21.71
CA LEU A 82 -7.51 -24.35 20.30
C LEU A 82 -8.16 -23.32 19.38
N ASN A 83 -9.35 -22.84 19.73
CA ASN A 83 -10.03 -21.78 18.98
C ASN A 83 -9.20 -20.48 18.98
N SER A 84 -8.65 -20.09 20.14
CA SER A 84 -7.77 -18.92 20.23
C SER A 84 -6.51 -19.06 19.37
N LEU A 85 -5.93 -20.26 19.34
CA LEU A 85 -4.74 -20.56 18.53
C LEU A 85 -5.05 -20.51 17.04
N HIS A 86 -6.20 -21.05 16.62
CA HIS A 86 -6.67 -20.98 15.23
C HIS A 86 -6.83 -19.52 14.76
N VAL A 87 -7.53 -18.69 15.55
CA VAL A 87 -7.72 -17.26 15.24
C VAL A 87 -6.36 -16.53 15.15
N LYS A 88 -5.42 -16.84 16.03
CA LYS A 88 -4.07 -16.28 15.97
C LYS A 88 -3.31 -16.72 14.71
N GLN A 89 -3.41 -17.99 14.33
CA GLN A 89 -2.79 -18.51 13.10
C GLN A 89 -3.34 -17.83 11.85
N GLU A 90 -4.66 -17.67 11.75
CA GLU A 90 -5.31 -16.95 10.65
C GLU A 90 -4.81 -15.50 10.57
N LYS A 91 -4.71 -14.81 11.72
CA LYS A 91 -4.19 -13.45 11.79
C LYS A 91 -2.73 -13.37 11.34
N VAL A 92 -1.89 -14.33 11.73
CA VAL A 92 -0.49 -14.40 11.29
C VAL A 92 -0.41 -14.63 9.78
N ALA A 93 -1.23 -15.53 9.22
CA ALA A 93 -1.27 -15.78 7.78
C ALA A 93 -1.72 -14.54 6.99
N ALA A 94 -2.74 -13.82 7.50
CA ALA A 94 -3.19 -12.56 6.92
C ALA A 94 -2.09 -11.49 6.94
N LEU A 95 -1.40 -11.33 8.07
CA LEU A 95 -0.28 -10.39 8.20
C LEU A 95 0.90 -10.76 7.30
N ALA A 96 1.21 -12.05 7.14
CA ALA A 96 2.25 -12.51 6.22
C ALA A 96 1.91 -12.18 4.76
N THR A 97 0.65 -12.35 4.37
CA THR A 97 0.16 -11.95 3.04
C THR A 97 0.26 -10.44 2.84
N GLN A 98 -0.15 -9.65 3.81
CA GLN A 98 -0.03 -8.19 3.77
C GLN A 98 1.43 -7.74 3.65
N LEU A 99 2.34 -8.35 4.41
CA LEU A 99 3.77 -8.08 4.34
C LEU A 99 4.32 -8.38 2.94
N GLN A 100 3.92 -9.51 2.34
CA GLN A 100 4.36 -9.87 0.99
C GLN A 100 3.84 -8.88 -0.06
N ASN A 101 2.58 -8.47 0.04
CA ASN A 101 1.99 -7.47 -0.83
C ASN A 101 2.74 -6.14 -0.73
N LEU A 102 3.01 -5.66 0.49
CA LEU A 102 3.76 -4.43 0.72
C LEU A 102 5.20 -4.50 0.16
N LYS A 103 5.87 -5.65 0.29
CA LYS A 103 7.19 -5.85 -0.33
C LYS A 103 7.13 -5.78 -1.85
N ASN A 104 6.11 -6.37 -2.47
CA ASN A 104 5.91 -6.32 -3.92
C ASN A 104 5.62 -4.88 -4.37
N THR A 105 4.74 -4.16 -3.68
CA THR A 105 4.45 -2.74 -3.96
C THR A 105 5.69 -1.87 -3.81
N LYS A 106 6.47 -2.07 -2.74
CA LYS A 106 7.72 -1.34 -2.54
C LYS A 106 8.67 -1.54 -3.73
N LYS A 107 8.86 -2.79 -4.17
CA LYS A 107 9.73 -3.11 -5.30
C LYS A 107 9.23 -2.48 -6.61
N ALA A 108 7.92 -2.47 -6.83
CA ALA A 108 7.32 -1.84 -8.01
C ALA A 108 7.59 -0.32 -8.01
N LEU A 109 7.38 0.36 -6.87
CA LEU A 109 7.65 1.79 -6.73
C LEU A 109 9.14 2.12 -6.87
N GLU A 110 10.03 1.27 -6.35
CA GLU A 110 11.48 1.45 -6.54
C GLU A 110 11.85 1.40 -8.04
N ASN A 111 11.28 0.47 -8.80
CA ASN A 111 11.48 0.40 -10.24
C ASN A 111 10.93 1.63 -10.97
N GLU A 112 9.72 2.10 -10.62
CA GLU A 112 9.12 3.31 -11.22
C GLU A 112 9.97 4.56 -10.94
N ILE A 113 10.53 4.68 -9.73
CA ILE A 113 11.44 5.77 -9.37
C ILE A 113 12.71 5.73 -10.24
N ASP A 114 13.28 4.55 -10.46
CA ASP A 114 14.51 4.41 -11.25
C ASP A 114 14.26 4.69 -12.73
N GLU A 115 13.11 4.29 -13.27
CA GLU A 115 12.67 4.63 -14.63
C GLU A 115 12.46 6.14 -14.79
N ALA A 116 11.75 6.78 -13.86
CA ALA A 116 11.52 8.22 -13.88
C ALA A 116 12.82 9.03 -13.78
N LYS A 117 13.78 8.58 -12.96
CA LYS A 117 15.12 9.19 -12.88
C LYS A 117 15.86 9.07 -14.20
N PHE A 118 15.85 7.88 -14.80
CA PHE A 118 16.51 7.65 -16.09
C PHE A 118 15.94 8.58 -17.18
N ASP A 119 14.61 8.68 -17.26
CA ASP A 119 13.94 9.54 -18.23
C ASP A 119 14.23 11.03 -17.98
N THR A 120 14.27 11.46 -16.72
CA THR A 120 14.62 12.84 -16.34
C THR A 120 16.04 13.17 -16.79
N THR A 121 17.02 12.32 -16.47
CA THR A 121 18.42 12.53 -16.88
C THR A 121 18.56 12.52 -18.41
N ARG A 122 17.81 11.66 -19.12
CA ARG A 122 17.80 11.65 -20.59
C ARG A 122 17.27 12.96 -21.15
N LEU A 123 16.17 13.47 -20.60
CA LEU A 123 15.54 14.71 -21.06
C LEU A 123 16.41 15.94 -20.76
N GLU A 124 17.00 16.01 -19.57
CA GLU A 124 17.94 17.07 -19.19
C GLU A 124 19.15 17.12 -20.14
N ARG A 125 19.71 15.96 -20.49
CA ARG A 125 20.81 15.88 -21.46
C ARG A 125 20.38 16.37 -22.83
N SER A 126 19.24 15.89 -23.35
CA SER A 126 18.72 16.32 -24.65
C SER A 126 18.43 17.82 -24.69
N PHE A 127 17.84 18.37 -23.64
CA PHE A 127 17.59 19.80 -23.52
C PHE A 127 18.90 20.60 -23.52
N SER A 128 19.90 20.15 -22.76
CA SER A 128 21.21 20.79 -22.72
C SER A 128 21.89 20.78 -24.10
N GLU A 129 21.83 19.68 -24.83
CA GLU A 129 22.35 19.58 -26.20
C GLU A 129 21.65 20.54 -27.16
N VAL A 130 20.31 20.59 -27.13
CA VAL A 130 19.53 21.53 -27.96
C VAL A 130 19.87 22.98 -27.62
N GLN A 131 19.98 23.31 -26.33
CA GLN A 131 20.33 24.66 -25.88
C GLN A 131 21.74 25.06 -26.35
N GLN A 132 22.72 24.16 -26.23
CA GLN A 132 24.08 24.43 -26.72
C GLN A 132 24.10 24.62 -28.24
N ASN A 133 23.39 23.78 -28.98
CA ASN A 133 23.28 23.91 -30.43
C ASN A 133 22.63 25.24 -30.83
N MET A 134 21.58 25.67 -30.12
CA MET A 134 20.92 26.95 -30.35
C MET A 134 21.85 28.14 -30.06
N ILE A 135 22.64 28.10 -28.99
CA ILE A 135 23.64 29.13 -28.68
C ILE A 135 24.70 29.21 -29.77
N VAL A 136 25.22 28.07 -30.23
CA VAL A 136 26.21 28.01 -31.30
C VAL A 136 25.64 28.55 -32.60
N GLN A 137 24.41 28.18 -32.94
CA GLN A 137 23.73 28.64 -34.16
C GLN A 137 23.48 30.15 -34.10
N ASN A 138 22.89 30.67 -33.02
CA ASN A 138 22.66 32.10 -32.83
C ASN A 138 23.96 32.90 -32.92
N ARG A 139 25.08 32.38 -32.39
CA ARG A 139 26.36 33.06 -32.51
C ARG A 139 26.82 33.14 -33.97
N LYS A 140 26.74 32.05 -34.73
CA LYS A 140 27.09 32.03 -36.15
C LYS A 140 26.20 32.97 -36.96
N ASP A 141 24.89 32.90 -36.72
CA ASP A 141 23.90 33.72 -37.43
C ASP A 141 24.15 35.21 -37.16
N ASN A 142 24.46 35.60 -35.92
CA ASN A 142 24.83 36.98 -35.59
C ASN A 142 26.15 37.42 -36.25
N GLU A 143 27.16 36.55 -36.29
CA GLU A 143 28.43 36.84 -36.97
C GLU A 143 28.26 36.99 -38.49
N GLU A 144 27.39 36.19 -39.11
CA GLU A 144 27.04 36.30 -40.53
C GLU A 144 26.19 37.54 -40.82
N LEU A 145 25.18 37.81 -39.99
CA LEU A 145 24.34 39.00 -40.09
C LEU A 145 25.18 40.28 -40.01
N ALA A 146 26.10 40.39 -39.06
CA ALA A 146 27.02 41.52 -38.95
C ALA A 146 27.89 41.70 -40.21
N LYS A 147 28.32 40.62 -40.86
CA LYS A 147 29.07 40.69 -42.13
C LYS A 147 28.18 41.21 -43.25
N TYR A 148 26.96 40.71 -43.38
CA TYR A 148 26.01 41.16 -44.41
C TYR A 148 25.64 42.63 -44.22
N GLU A 149 25.38 43.05 -42.98
CA GLU A 149 25.11 44.45 -42.64
C GLU A 149 26.27 45.36 -43.01
N ALA A 150 27.51 44.95 -42.72
CA ALA A 150 28.71 45.68 -43.08
C ALA A 150 28.92 45.77 -44.61
N TYR A 151 28.71 44.67 -45.34
CA TYR A 151 28.90 44.63 -46.81
C TYR A 151 27.82 45.40 -47.57
N MET A 152 26.56 45.31 -47.14
CA MET A 152 25.44 45.98 -47.80
C MET A 152 25.27 47.44 -47.33
N GLY A 153 25.77 47.74 -46.12
CA GLY A 153 25.47 48.98 -45.41
C GLY A 153 23.98 49.12 -45.14
N LEU A 154 23.30 48.00 -44.88
CA LEU A 154 21.86 47.90 -44.62
C LEU A 154 21.65 47.06 -43.36
N GLN A 155 20.92 47.61 -42.40
CA GLN A 155 20.49 46.94 -41.17
C GLN A 155 18.97 46.79 -41.21
N VAL A 156 18.46 45.62 -40.84
CA VAL A 156 17.02 45.32 -40.83
C VAL A 156 16.60 44.96 -39.40
N GLU A 157 15.69 45.75 -38.84
CA GLU A 157 15.19 45.57 -37.48
C GLU A 157 13.69 45.23 -37.53
N ALA A 158 13.29 44.15 -36.85
CA ALA A 158 11.89 43.84 -36.64
C ALA A 158 11.38 44.65 -35.44
N VAL A 159 10.54 45.66 -35.69
CA VAL A 159 9.98 46.55 -34.66
C VAL A 159 8.73 45.94 -34.03
N ALA A 160 7.93 45.24 -34.83
CA ALA A 160 6.79 44.44 -34.42
C ALA A 160 6.59 43.28 -35.42
N ASN A 161 5.68 42.35 -35.14
CA ASN A 161 5.43 41.17 -35.98
C ASN A 161 5.25 41.49 -37.48
N ASP A 162 4.69 42.66 -37.79
CA ASP A 162 4.37 43.09 -39.16
C ASP A 162 5.09 44.38 -39.59
N HIS A 163 6.03 44.89 -38.78
CA HIS A 163 6.72 46.15 -39.03
C HIS A 163 8.24 45.95 -39.08
N LEU A 164 8.81 46.14 -40.27
CA LEU A 164 10.25 46.09 -40.50
C LEU A 164 10.80 47.50 -40.65
N LYS A 165 11.89 47.82 -39.95
CA LYS A 165 12.65 49.05 -40.12
C LYS A 165 13.94 48.73 -40.87
N PHE A 166 14.15 49.41 -41.99
CA PHE A 166 15.36 49.28 -42.80
C PHE A 166 16.21 50.54 -42.60
N LYS A 167 17.47 50.38 -42.16
CA LYS A 167 18.42 51.47 -41.89
C LYS A 167 19.63 51.35 -42.81
N PHE A 168 20.00 52.43 -43.50
CA PHE A 168 21.16 52.48 -44.39
C PHE A 168 22.34 53.17 -43.70
N LEU A 169 23.38 52.41 -43.35
CA LEU A 169 24.52 52.87 -42.54
C LEU A 169 25.56 53.70 -43.32
N ASN A 170 25.67 53.54 -44.65
CA ASN A 170 26.73 54.15 -45.48
C ASN A 170 26.18 55.01 -46.64
N ALA A 171 25.06 55.70 -46.45
CA ALA A 171 24.40 56.46 -47.52
C ALA A 171 24.65 57.99 -47.46
N GLY A 172 25.13 58.51 -46.32
CA GLY A 172 25.54 59.91 -46.15
C GLY A 172 26.98 60.14 -46.63
N GLY A 173 27.15 60.98 -47.64
CA GLY A 173 28.47 61.45 -48.06
C GLY A 173 28.88 62.63 -47.19
N SER A 174 29.85 62.43 -46.32
CA SER A 174 30.48 63.42 -45.43
C SER A 174 29.56 64.12 -44.40
N SER A 175 29.85 63.85 -43.12
CA SER A 175 29.71 64.77 -41.98
C SER A 175 28.37 64.98 -41.26
N THR A 176 27.25 64.36 -41.66
CA THR A 176 26.01 64.44 -40.88
C THR A 176 25.62 63.08 -40.33
N ASP A 177 25.41 63.00 -39.02
CA ASP A 177 24.97 61.84 -38.22
C ASP A 177 23.50 61.46 -38.51
N GLU A 178 23.02 61.75 -39.72
CA GLU A 178 21.62 61.60 -40.12
C GLU A 178 21.33 60.15 -40.51
N GLU A 179 20.50 59.51 -39.69
CA GLU A 179 20.05 58.15 -39.96
C GLU A 179 19.10 58.12 -41.16
N ILE A 180 19.51 57.42 -42.23
CA ILE A 180 18.62 57.13 -43.35
C ILE A 180 17.88 55.83 -43.07
N PHE A 181 16.57 55.90 -42.88
CA PHE A 181 15.74 54.72 -42.63
C PHE A 181 14.34 54.83 -43.24
N PHE A 182 13.67 53.70 -43.37
CA PHE A 182 12.23 53.64 -43.64
C PHE A 182 11.58 52.44 -42.95
N HIS A 183 10.28 52.55 -42.66
CA HIS A 183 9.47 51.47 -42.14
C HIS A 183 8.68 50.81 -43.27
N LEU A 184 8.58 49.49 -43.25
CA LEU A 184 7.77 48.68 -44.16
C LEU A 184 6.78 47.88 -43.33
N TYR A 185 5.49 48.04 -43.64
CA TYR A 185 4.43 47.22 -43.09
C TYR A 185 4.17 46.04 -44.02
N VAL A 186 4.16 44.83 -43.45
CA VAL A 186 4.08 43.55 -44.18
C VAL A 186 2.87 42.71 -43.74
N GLY A 187 2.09 43.16 -42.75
CA GLY A 187 0.97 42.40 -42.18
C GLY A 187 -0.35 42.45 -42.97
N GLY A 188 -0.41 43.24 -44.05
CA GLY A 188 -1.59 43.42 -44.88
C GLY A 188 -1.53 42.65 -46.20
N GLU A 189 -2.58 42.77 -47.01
CA GLU A 189 -2.61 42.26 -48.40
C GLU A 189 -1.60 42.99 -49.31
N ASP A 190 -1.33 44.26 -49.00
CA ASP A 190 -0.35 45.11 -49.68
C ASP A 190 0.76 45.58 -48.72
N TYR A 191 1.99 45.62 -49.23
CA TYR A 191 3.14 46.28 -48.62
C TYR A 191 2.93 47.79 -48.58
N LYS A 192 3.15 48.41 -47.41
CA LYS A 192 3.02 49.86 -47.22
C LYS A 192 4.28 50.44 -46.60
N ILE A 193 4.72 51.59 -47.12
CA ILE A 193 5.84 52.34 -46.57
C ILE A 193 5.30 53.23 -45.45
N GLY A 194 5.82 53.05 -44.25
CA GLY A 194 5.52 53.88 -43.10
C GLY A 194 6.40 55.13 -43.04
N GLU A 195 6.85 55.45 -41.84
CA GLU A 195 7.75 56.58 -41.60
C GLU A 195 9.10 56.38 -42.31
N SER A 196 9.64 57.47 -42.85
CA SER A 196 10.95 57.49 -43.52
C SER A 196 11.73 58.75 -43.16
N SER A 197 13.05 58.60 -43.07
CA SER A 197 14.01 59.68 -42.89
C SER A 197 15.10 59.52 -43.95
N PRO A 198 15.30 60.50 -44.85
CA PRO A 198 14.49 61.69 -45.09
C PRO A 198 13.04 61.39 -45.51
N ALA A 199 12.11 62.29 -45.20
CA ALA A 199 10.69 62.10 -45.53
C ALA A 199 10.46 61.98 -47.05
N LEU A 200 9.68 60.97 -47.45
CA LEU A 200 9.24 60.77 -48.82
C LEU A 200 7.96 61.56 -49.11
N SER A 201 7.83 62.10 -50.33
CA SER A 201 6.56 62.72 -50.75
C SER A 201 5.50 61.65 -51.03
N ALA A 202 4.20 62.01 -50.91
CA ALA A 202 3.11 61.07 -51.15
C ALA A 202 3.15 60.43 -52.55
N GLU A 203 3.59 61.19 -53.56
CA GLU A 203 3.77 60.69 -54.93
C GLU A 203 4.91 59.66 -55.02
N GLN A 204 6.06 59.93 -54.38
CA GLN A 204 7.19 58.99 -54.33
C GLN A 204 6.81 57.70 -53.61
N THR A 205 6.10 57.81 -52.49
CA THR A 205 5.62 56.66 -51.71
C THR A 205 4.67 55.79 -52.53
N SER A 206 3.66 56.39 -53.18
CA SER A 206 2.67 55.63 -53.96
C SER A 206 3.30 54.88 -55.15
N ILE A 207 4.28 55.48 -55.83
CA ILE A 207 5.00 54.82 -56.94
C ILE A 207 5.80 53.61 -56.42
N LEU A 208 6.51 53.78 -55.31
CA LEU A 208 7.34 52.73 -54.72
C LEU A 208 6.49 51.57 -54.17
N GLU A 209 5.34 51.88 -53.54
CA GLU A 209 4.37 50.87 -53.07
C GLU A 209 3.72 50.11 -54.23
N ALA A 210 3.26 50.82 -55.28
CA ALA A 210 2.66 50.17 -56.44
C ALA A 210 3.64 49.23 -57.17
N ASP A 211 4.90 49.66 -57.29
CA ASP A 211 5.95 48.86 -57.91
C ASP A 211 6.30 47.61 -57.08
N LEU A 212 6.35 47.75 -55.75
CA LEU A 212 6.60 46.63 -54.83
C LEU A 212 5.43 45.63 -54.81
N ASN A 213 4.19 46.11 -54.74
CA ASN A 213 3.00 45.25 -54.72
C ASN A 213 2.71 44.58 -56.07
N SER A 214 3.08 45.23 -57.19
CA SER A 214 2.86 44.65 -58.52
C SER A 214 3.88 43.58 -58.92
N HIS A 215 5.14 43.70 -58.48
CA HIS A 215 6.22 42.81 -58.92
C HIS A 215 6.77 41.91 -57.80
N GLY A 216 6.61 42.29 -56.54
CA GLY A 216 7.16 41.55 -55.39
C GLY A 216 8.70 41.59 -55.29
N GLU A 217 9.38 42.41 -56.10
CA GLU A 217 10.84 42.42 -56.19
C GLU A 217 11.50 43.31 -55.12
N ILE A 218 11.62 42.78 -53.91
CA ILE A 218 12.17 43.52 -52.75
C ILE A 218 13.58 44.08 -52.99
N MET A 219 14.43 43.37 -53.75
CA MET A 219 15.80 43.80 -54.02
C MET A 219 15.86 45.02 -54.95
N LEU A 220 14.96 45.11 -55.94
CA LEU A 220 14.84 46.29 -56.79
C LEU A 220 14.25 47.46 -56.03
N PHE A 221 13.21 47.20 -55.22
CA PHE A 221 12.62 48.19 -54.33
C PHE A 221 13.66 48.82 -53.39
N LEU A 222 14.48 48.02 -52.71
CA LEU A 222 15.54 48.50 -51.80
C LEU A 222 16.56 49.40 -52.52
N LYS A 223 16.90 49.11 -53.79
CA LYS A 223 17.77 49.97 -54.61
C LYS A 223 17.08 51.28 -54.97
N LYS A 224 15.82 51.22 -55.40
CA LYS A 224 15.00 52.38 -55.79
C LYS A 224 14.80 53.32 -54.60
N ILE A 225 14.33 52.81 -53.46
CA ILE A 225 14.09 53.61 -52.26
C ILE A 225 15.38 54.22 -51.72
N ARG A 226 16.51 53.49 -51.71
CA ARG A 226 17.82 54.04 -51.34
C ARG A 226 18.23 55.22 -52.23
N SER A 227 17.98 55.13 -53.53
CA SER A 227 18.28 56.22 -54.48
C SER A 227 17.38 57.45 -54.26
N VAL A 228 16.11 57.24 -53.96
CA VAL A 228 15.14 58.32 -53.66
C VAL A 228 15.51 59.01 -52.35
N LEU A 229 15.74 58.24 -51.28
CA LEU A 229 16.15 58.76 -49.97
C LEU A 229 17.47 59.55 -50.05
N LYS A 230 18.47 59.05 -50.81
CA LYS A 230 19.73 59.75 -51.05
C LYS A 230 19.55 61.06 -51.84
N THR A 231 18.62 61.08 -52.80
CA THR A 231 18.30 62.31 -53.55
C THR A 231 17.63 63.34 -52.65
N ASN A 232 16.70 62.90 -51.80
CA ASN A 232 16.01 63.79 -50.85
C ASN A 232 16.97 64.33 -49.79
N LEU A 233 17.94 63.52 -49.32
CA LEU A 233 19.00 63.97 -48.41
C LEU A 233 19.85 65.11 -49.00
N ARG A 234 20.10 65.09 -50.32
CA ARG A 234 20.87 66.15 -51.01
C ARG A 234 20.08 67.43 -51.26
N LYS A 235 18.76 67.37 -51.15
CA LYS A 235 17.83 68.49 -51.39
C LYS A 235 17.40 69.19 -50.11
N SER A 236 17.53 68.51 -48.97
CA SER A 236 17.38 69.09 -47.63
C SER A 236 18.63 69.85 -47.21
#